data_AF-A0A2Z3R9R8-F1
#
_entry.id   AF-A0A2Z3R9R8-F1
#
_cell.length_a   1.000
_cell.length_b   1.000
_cell.length_c   1.000
_cell.angle_alpha   90.00
_cell.angle_beta   90.00
_cell.angle_gamma   90.00
#
_symmetry.space_group_name_H-M   'P 1'
#
loop_
_entity.id
_entity.type
_entity.pdbx_description
1 polymer ?
#
loop_
_entity_poly.entity_id
_entity_poly.type
_entity_poly.pdbx_seq_one_letter_code
_entity_poly.pdbx_strand_id
1 'polypeptide(L)'
;MMDCRPVAEDARGHIVEFFEDEQARYDALTAFCYPPLTRNEGVFLVVTAEHGRVLESRLKRMGLDVEAARACGQWRVADAVSMLDSFMIQNTPDAIRFLDLAGGVLRDMEARYRRVHVYGEMVDVLWGLHNHHAALELESLWNDLGAVHEFTLFCGYSSEYFTNPEDRGYLRDLHGLHTHVVSANSGARTSTRYP
;
A
#
# COMPACT_ATOMS: atom_id res chain seq x y z
N MET A 1 -23.72 6.57 6.29
CA MET A 1 -22.72 6.19 7.30
C MET A 1 -21.92 5.06 6.67
N MET A 2 -20.78 5.37 6.04
CA MET A 2 -19.92 4.34 5.46
C MET A 2 -19.44 3.47 6.63
N ASP A 3 -19.79 2.19 6.61
CA ASP A 3 -19.26 1.18 7.54
C ASP A 3 -17.80 0.93 7.15
N CYS A 4 -16.92 1.87 7.48
CA CYS A 4 -15.47 1.76 7.33
C CYS A 4 -14.96 0.77 8.37
N ARG A 5 -15.15 -0.52 8.13
CA ARG A 5 -14.48 -1.54 8.92
C ARG A 5 -12.98 -1.44 8.69
N PRO A 6 -12.15 -1.33 9.74
CA PRO A 6 -10.73 -1.20 9.59
C PRO A 6 -10.17 -2.46 8.91
N VAL A 7 -9.37 -2.24 7.87
CA VAL A 7 -8.38 -3.21 7.43
C VAL A 7 -7.48 -3.46 8.65
N ALA A 8 -7.26 -4.74 9.00
CA ALA A 8 -6.74 -5.24 10.28
C ALA A 8 -5.82 -4.26 11.06
N GLU A 9 -6.11 -4.06 12.36
CA GLU A 9 -5.37 -3.18 13.28
C GLU A 9 -3.96 -3.69 13.67
N ASP A 10 -3.39 -4.63 12.90
CA ASP A 10 -2.08 -5.21 13.19
C ASP A 10 -0.98 -4.23 12.76
N ALA A 11 -0.21 -3.76 13.75
CA ALA A 11 0.88 -2.80 13.55
C ALA A 11 2.04 -3.34 12.68
N ARG A 12 2.02 -4.64 12.35
CA ARG A 12 2.98 -5.29 11.44
C ARG A 12 2.29 -6.08 10.31
N GLY A 13 1.01 -5.83 10.07
CA GLY A 13 0.28 -6.52 9.01
C GLY A 13 0.79 -6.13 7.63
N HIS A 14 1.10 -7.12 6.79
CA HIS A 14 1.19 -6.96 5.34
C HIS A 14 -0.11 -7.43 4.71
N ILE A 15 -0.86 -6.50 4.15
CA ILE A 15 -2.26 -6.66 3.74
C ILE A 15 -2.36 -6.44 2.25
N VAL A 16 -3.14 -7.28 1.55
CA VAL A 16 -3.46 -7.08 0.13
C VAL A 16 -4.95 -7.04 -0.12
N GLU A 17 -5.38 -6.16 -1.02
CA GLU A 17 -6.75 -6.12 -1.56
C GLU A 17 -6.70 -6.06 -3.09
N PHE A 18 -7.67 -6.74 -3.72
CA PHE A 18 -7.86 -6.73 -5.17
C PHE A 18 -9.12 -5.91 -5.49
N PHE A 19 -8.95 -4.81 -6.22
CA PHE A 19 -10.02 -3.84 -6.47
C PHE A 19 -10.77 -4.15 -7.77
N GLU A 20 -12.10 -4.23 -7.70
CA GLU A 20 -12.97 -4.40 -8.86
C GLU A 20 -12.98 -3.17 -9.77
N ASP A 21 -12.92 -1.99 -9.17
CA ASP A 21 -12.89 -0.71 -9.87
C ASP A 21 -12.17 0.37 -9.05
N GLU A 22 -11.98 1.53 -9.69
CA GLU A 22 -11.35 2.70 -9.06
C GLU A 22 -12.10 3.22 -7.83
N GLN A 23 -13.43 3.12 -7.83
CA GLN A 23 -14.23 3.62 -6.71
C GLN A 23 -13.99 2.77 -5.46
N ALA A 24 -13.96 1.44 -5.62
CA ALA A 24 -13.60 0.50 -4.56
C ALA A 24 -12.19 0.77 -4.02
N ARG A 25 -11.21 0.99 -4.92
CA ARG A 25 -9.84 1.40 -4.54
C ARG A 25 -9.89 2.66 -3.69
N TYR A 26 -10.46 3.75 -4.19
CA TYR A 26 -10.48 5.01 -3.45
C TYR A 26 -11.21 4.93 -2.11
N ASP A 27 -12.28 4.14 -2.01
CA ASP A 27 -12.99 3.92 -0.75
C ASP A 27 -12.13 3.14 0.24
N ALA A 28 -11.33 2.18 -0.22
CA ALA A 28 -10.37 1.47 0.60
C ALA A 28 -9.19 2.35 1.05
N LEU A 29 -8.55 3.08 0.14
CA LEU A 29 -7.46 4.00 0.46
C LEU A 29 -7.92 5.08 1.44
N THR A 30 -9.13 5.60 1.26
CA THR A 30 -9.70 6.59 2.19
C THR A 30 -9.92 6.00 3.58
N ALA A 31 -10.50 4.79 3.66
CA ALA A 31 -10.72 4.09 4.93
C ALA A 31 -9.40 3.72 5.63
N PHE A 32 -8.34 3.45 4.88
CA PHE A 32 -7.01 3.17 5.40
C PHE A 32 -6.29 4.43 5.90
N CYS A 33 -6.33 5.51 5.13
CA CYS A 33 -5.54 6.72 5.42
C CYS A 33 -6.21 7.67 6.43
N TYR A 34 -7.54 7.77 6.44
CA TYR A 34 -8.23 8.77 7.25
C TYR A 34 -8.07 8.54 8.77
N PRO A 35 -8.26 7.31 9.30
CA PRO A 35 -8.12 7.06 10.72
C PRO A 35 -6.72 7.34 11.33
N PRO A 36 -5.58 6.94 10.72
CA PRO A 36 -4.27 7.26 11.28
C PRO A 36 -3.98 8.76 11.26
N LEU A 37 -4.43 9.49 10.23
CA LEU A 37 -4.27 10.95 10.17
C LEU A 37 -4.98 11.65 11.33
N THR A 38 -6.20 11.24 11.67
CA THR A 38 -6.94 11.79 12.83
C THR A 38 -6.36 11.38 14.18
N ARG A 39 -5.54 10.32 14.23
CA ARG A 39 -4.87 9.81 15.44
C ARG A 39 -3.45 10.34 15.65
N ASN A 40 -3.00 11.29 14.82
CA ASN A 40 -1.61 11.78 14.83
C ASN A 40 -0.58 10.65 14.59
N GLU A 41 -0.92 9.70 13.71
CA GLU A 41 -0.03 8.63 13.21
C GLU A 41 0.44 8.99 11.79
N GLY A 42 1.59 8.45 11.36
CA GLY A 42 2.18 8.75 10.06
C GLY A 42 1.59 7.89 8.94
N VAL A 43 1.44 8.48 7.75
CA VAL A 43 0.99 7.80 6.53
C VAL A 43 1.96 8.07 5.39
N PHE A 44 2.52 6.99 4.82
CA PHE A 44 3.35 7.01 3.63
C PHE A 44 2.62 6.34 2.48
N LEU A 45 2.30 7.13 1.46
CA LEU A 45 1.55 6.69 0.29
C LEU A 45 2.49 6.60 -0.91
N VAL A 46 2.56 5.42 -1.53
CA VAL A 46 3.23 5.23 -2.82
C VAL A 46 2.17 4.82 -3.84
N VAL A 47 1.72 5.78 -4.63
CA VAL A 47 0.58 5.64 -5.56
C VAL A 47 0.89 6.31 -6.88
N THR A 48 0.16 5.99 -7.94
CA THR A 48 0.24 6.81 -9.16
C THR A 48 -0.17 8.26 -8.86
N ALA A 49 0.43 9.20 -9.60
CA ALA A 49 0.10 10.61 -9.46
C ALA A 49 -1.40 10.94 -9.62
N GLU A 50 -2.15 10.13 -10.36
CA GLU A 50 -3.60 10.24 -10.48
C GLU A 50 -4.31 9.86 -9.17
N HIS A 51 -4.06 8.66 -8.65
CA HIS A 51 -4.71 8.20 -7.43
C HIS A 51 -4.38 9.08 -6.23
N GLY A 52 -3.14 9.55 -6.12
CA GLY A 52 -2.73 10.48 -5.07
C GLY A 52 -3.55 11.78 -5.08
N ARG A 53 -3.79 12.37 -6.26
CA ARG A 53 -4.60 13.60 -6.40
C ARG A 53 -6.06 13.39 -6.01
N VAL A 54 -6.65 12.27 -6.42
CA VAL A 54 -8.05 11.94 -6.11
C VAL A 54 -8.22 11.68 -4.61
N LEU A 55 -7.33 10.90 -4.00
CA LEU A 55 -7.37 10.60 -2.57
C LEU A 55 -7.20 11.86 -1.72
N GLU A 56 -6.24 12.72 -2.04
CA GLU A 56 -6.06 13.99 -1.33
C GLU A 56 -7.32 14.85 -1.39
N SER A 57 -7.96 14.93 -2.56
CA SER A 57 -9.22 15.66 -2.74
C SER A 57 -10.37 15.07 -1.92
N ARG A 58 -10.40 13.75 -1.72
CA ARG A 58 -11.36 13.08 -0.82
C ARG A 58 -11.10 13.42 0.63
N LEU A 59 -9.85 13.29 1.10
CA LEU A 59 -9.46 13.59 2.48
C LEU A 59 -9.75 15.05 2.85
N LYS A 60 -9.45 16.00 1.95
CA LYS A 60 -9.78 17.43 2.12
C LYS A 60 -11.29 17.67 2.28
N ARG A 61 -12.12 17.00 1.46
CA ARG A 61 -13.60 17.08 1.59
C ARG A 61 -14.13 16.50 2.89
N MET A 62 -13.40 15.59 3.51
CA MET A 62 -13.72 15.02 4.83
C MET A 62 -13.23 15.91 5.99
N GLY A 63 -12.67 17.09 5.70
CA GLY A 63 -12.24 18.07 6.70
C GLY A 63 -10.82 17.88 7.21
N LEU A 64 -10.01 17.00 6.60
CA LEU A 64 -8.59 16.89 6.95
C LEU A 64 -7.77 18.05 6.37
N ASP A 65 -6.94 18.64 7.21
CA ASP A 65 -5.90 19.58 6.78
C ASP A 65 -4.67 18.81 6.28
N VAL A 66 -4.73 18.39 5.01
CA VAL A 66 -3.65 17.64 4.37
C VAL A 66 -2.37 18.46 4.25
N GLU A 67 -2.47 19.80 4.15
CA GLU A 67 -1.28 20.64 4.05
C GLU A 67 -0.55 20.72 5.39
N ALA A 68 -1.29 20.85 6.50
CA ALA A 68 -0.69 20.75 7.83
C ALA A 68 -0.05 19.37 8.08
N ALA A 69 -0.75 18.29 7.71
CA ALA A 69 -0.23 16.92 7.81
C ALA A 69 1.03 16.72 6.97
N ARG A 70 1.09 17.30 5.76
CA ARG A 70 2.29 17.28 4.92
C ARG A 70 3.43 18.09 5.52
N ALA A 71 3.14 19.30 6.01
CA ALA A 71 4.14 20.21 6.56
C ALA A 71 4.82 19.65 7.82
N CYS A 72 4.09 18.89 8.65
CA CYS A 72 4.69 18.23 9.82
C CYS A 72 5.32 16.86 9.48
N GLY A 73 5.17 16.36 8.25
CA GLY A 73 5.71 15.08 7.80
C GLY A 73 4.82 13.86 8.09
N GLN A 74 3.58 14.08 8.52
CA GLN A 74 2.60 13.04 8.83
C GLN A 74 2.03 12.39 7.55
N TRP A 75 1.91 13.18 6.48
CA TRP A 75 1.42 12.72 5.18
C TRP A 75 2.53 12.86 4.13
N ARG A 76 3.13 11.73 3.73
CA ARG A 76 4.15 11.68 2.67
C ARG A 76 3.59 10.91 1.48
N VAL A 77 3.71 11.48 0.29
CA VAL A 77 3.24 10.86 -0.96
C VAL A 77 4.40 10.79 -1.94
N ALA A 78 4.62 9.61 -2.51
CA ALA A 78 5.54 9.36 -3.62
C ALA A 78 4.76 8.83 -4.82
N ASP A 79 5.21 9.21 -6.01
CA ASP A 79 4.69 8.64 -7.26
C ASP A 79 5.26 7.23 -7.46
N ALA A 80 4.39 6.24 -7.64
CA ALA A 80 4.76 4.83 -7.73
C ALA A 80 5.72 4.54 -8.90
N VAL A 81 5.46 5.15 -10.07
CA VAL A 81 6.29 4.95 -11.27
C VAL A 81 7.69 5.53 -11.05
N SER A 82 7.75 6.79 -10.60
CA SER A 82 9.01 7.48 -10.31
C SER A 82 9.81 6.79 -9.20
N MET A 83 9.12 6.24 -8.20
CA MET A 83 9.78 5.51 -7.11
C MET A 83 10.35 4.19 -7.62
N LEU A 84 9.61 3.41 -8.42
CA LEU A 84 10.14 2.22 -9.10
C LEU A 84 11.40 2.54 -9.91
N ASP A 85 11.36 3.57 -10.76
CA ASP A 85 12.49 3.97 -11.61
C ASP A 85 13.78 4.23 -10.83
N SER A 86 13.68 4.62 -9.56
CA SER A 86 14.84 4.92 -8.72
C SER A 86 15.59 3.68 -8.20
N PHE A 87 14.91 2.53 -8.10
CA PHE A 87 15.51 1.30 -7.55
C PHE A 87 15.46 0.10 -8.50
N MET A 88 14.85 0.19 -9.68
CA MET A 88 14.84 -0.90 -10.65
C MET A 88 16.16 -0.99 -11.45
N ILE A 89 16.66 -2.21 -11.67
CA ILE A 89 17.81 -2.52 -12.53
C ILE A 89 17.38 -3.63 -13.50
N GLN A 90 17.42 -3.35 -14.81
CA GLN A 90 17.10 -4.33 -15.87
C GLN A 90 15.77 -5.10 -15.65
N ASN A 91 14.74 -4.41 -15.14
CA ASN A 91 13.41 -4.93 -14.80
C ASN A 91 13.28 -5.71 -13.47
N THR A 92 14.28 -5.65 -12.60
CA THR A 92 14.27 -6.29 -11.28
C THR A 92 14.49 -5.25 -10.19
N PRO A 93 13.77 -5.28 -9.05
CA PRO A 93 14.03 -4.36 -7.95
C PRO A 93 15.41 -4.62 -7.31
N ASP A 94 16.22 -3.57 -7.18
CA ASP A 94 17.45 -3.63 -6.40
C ASP A 94 17.13 -3.48 -4.91
N ALA A 95 17.40 -4.55 -4.16
CA ALA A 95 17.10 -4.63 -2.73
C ALA A 95 17.76 -3.51 -1.91
N ILE A 96 19.02 -3.20 -2.18
CA ILE A 96 19.78 -2.21 -1.41
C ILE A 96 19.17 -0.83 -1.63
N ARG A 97 18.93 -0.45 -2.89
CA ARG A 97 18.31 0.85 -3.23
C ARG A 97 16.91 0.99 -2.66
N PHE A 98 16.10 -0.07 -2.73
CA PHE A 98 14.77 -0.07 -2.15
C PHE A 98 14.81 0.13 -0.63
N LEU A 99 15.63 -0.66 0.08
CA LEU A 99 15.76 -0.58 1.54
C LEU A 99 16.33 0.77 2.00
N ASP A 100 17.28 1.33 1.26
CA ASP A 100 17.81 2.66 1.54
C ASP A 100 16.74 3.74 1.38
N LEU A 101 15.97 3.69 0.29
CA LEU A 101 14.94 4.67 -0.04
C LEU A 101 13.72 4.56 0.87
N ALA A 102 13.01 3.43 0.83
CA ALA A 102 11.79 3.21 1.60
C ALA A 102 12.09 3.16 3.10
N GLY A 103 13.15 2.47 3.51
CA GLY A 103 13.58 2.43 4.91
C GLY A 103 14.05 3.79 5.42
N GLY A 104 14.66 4.63 4.57
CA GLY A 104 14.96 6.02 4.92
C GLY A 104 13.71 6.83 5.26
N VAL A 105 12.67 6.71 4.43
CA VAL A 105 11.37 7.37 4.68
C VAL A 105 10.73 6.86 5.97
N LEU A 106 10.75 5.55 6.22
CA LEU A 106 10.20 4.96 7.44
C LEU A 106 10.94 5.43 8.69
N ARG A 107 12.28 5.39 8.71
CA ARG A 107 13.08 5.86 9.85
C ARG A 107 12.76 7.31 10.23
N ASP A 108 12.63 8.17 9.23
CA ASP A 108 12.25 9.57 9.44
C ASP A 108 10.87 9.70 10.10
N MET A 109 9.92 8.86 9.71
CA MET A 109 8.55 8.91 10.21
C MET A 109 8.43 8.28 11.60
N GLU A 110 9.09 7.15 11.85
CA GLU A 110 9.16 6.50 13.17
C GLU A 110 9.79 7.41 14.23
N ALA A 111 10.74 8.27 13.84
CA ALA A 111 11.32 9.28 14.74
C ALA A 111 10.30 10.36 15.20
N ARG A 112 9.15 10.48 14.51
CA ARG A 112 8.15 11.54 14.72
C ARG A 112 6.79 11.01 15.16
N TYR A 113 6.42 9.82 14.72
CA TYR A 113 5.10 9.23 14.89
C TYR A 113 5.20 7.85 15.52
N ARG A 114 4.29 7.57 16.46
CA ARG A 114 4.26 6.29 17.18
C ARG A 114 3.98 5.08 16.27
N ARG A 115 3.23 5.30 15.19
CA ARG A 115 2.85 4.28 14.20
C ARG A 115 2.93 4.86 12.81
N VAL A 116 3.31 4.02 11.84
CA VAL A 116 3.38 4.37 10.43
C VAL A 116 2.51 3.39 9.64
N HIS A 117 1.74 3.93 8.70
CA HIS A 117 0.91 3.17 7.77
C HIS A 117 1.39 3.43 6.37
N VAL A 118 1.62 2.36 5.61
CA VAL A 118 2.14 2.43 4.25
C VAL A 118 1.11 1.86 3.30
N TYR A 119 0.89 2.53 2.18
CA TYR A 119 0.17 1.95 1.06
C TYR A 119 1.05 1.94 -0.18
N GLY A 120 1.12 0.80 -0.87
CA GLY A 120 1.98 0.55 -2.02
C GLY A 120 1.21 0.11 -3.27
N GLU A 121 1.26 0.94 -4.32
CA GLU A 121 0.69 0.65 -5.65
C GLU A 121 1.77 0.23 -6.66
N MET A 122 3.05 0.28 -6.30
CA MET A 122 4.15 -0.10 -7.19
C MET A 122 4.01 -1.55 -7.70
N VAL A 123 3.45 -2.42 -6.87
CA VAL A 123 3.18 -3.81 -7.23
C VAL A 123 2.07 -3.94 -8.29
N ASP A 124 1.05 -3.08 -8.24
CA ASP A 124 0.00 -2.95 -9.26
C ASP A 124 0.61 -2.53 -10.60
N VAL A 125 1.49 -1.52 -10.57
CA VAL A 125 2.19 -1.01 -11.77
C VAL A 125 3.03 -2.10 -12.42
N LEU A 126 3.83 -2.84 -11.64
CA LEU A 126 4.64 -3.94 -12.15
C LEU A 126 3.78 -5.06 -12.74
N TRP A 127 2.63 -5.34 -12.12
CA TRP A 127 1.70 -6.34 -12.61
C TRP A 127 1.06 -5.94 -13.94
N GLY A 128 0.60 -4.69 -14.06
CA GLY A 128 0.09 -4.14 -15.33
C GLY A 128 1.11 -4.13 -16.46
N LEU A 129 2.41 -4.13 -16.14
CA LEU A 129 3.51 -4.28 -17.11
C LEU A 129 3.89 -5.75 -17.40
N HIS A 130 3.10 -6.72 -16.93
CA HIS A 130 3.37 -8.16 -17.02
C HIS A 130 4.68 -8.60 -16.37
N ASN A 131 5.21 -7.81 -15.44
CA ASN A 131 6.42 -8.14 -14.69
C ASN A 131 6.08 -8.70 -13.32
N HIS A 132 5.36 -9.83 -13.31
CA HIS A 132 4.85 -10.47 -12.08
C HIS A 132 6.00 -10.90 -11.16
N HIS A 133 7.14 -11.27 -11.74
CA HIS A 133 8.33 -11.65 -10.96
C HIS A 133 8.85 -10.48 -10.12
N ALA A 134 9.04 -9.30 -10.73
CA ALA A 134 9.46 -8.12 -9.99
C ALA A 134 8.43 -7.67 -8.94
N ALA A 135 7.12 -7.84 -9.22
CA ALA A 135 6.08 -7.55 -8.24
C ALA A 135 6.23 -8.44 -6.99
N LEU A 136 6.39 -9.76 -7.16
CA LEU A 136 6.62 -10.69 -6.05
C LEU A 136 7.92 -10.42 -5.29
N GLU A 137 8.99 -10.05 -5.98
CA GLU A 137 10.23 -9.65 -5.32
C GLU A 137 10.04 -8.37 -4.51
N LEU A 138 9.31 -7.38 -5.03
CA LEU A 138 9.00 -6.16 -4.29
C LEU A 138 8.14 -6.44 -3.04
N GLU A 139 7.17 -7.35 -3.12
CA GLU A 139 6.41 -7.81 -1.95
C GLU A 139 7.32 -8.46 -0.90
N SER A 140 8.32 -9.23 -1.34
CA SER A 140 9.31 -9.84 -0.44
C SER A 140 10.20 -8.78 0.21
N LEU A 141 10.63 -7.76 -0.53
CA LEU A 141 11.40 -6.64 0.01
C LEU A 141 10.62 -5.81 1.03
N TRP A 142 9.31 -5.67 0.83
CA TRP A 142 8.44 -5.06 1.84
C TRP A 142 8.39 -5.88 3.13
N ASN A 143 8.32 -7.22 3.03
CA ASN A 143 8.40 -8.11 4.20
C ASN A 143 9.74 -7.98 4.93
N ASP A 144 10.86 -7.93 4.19
CA ASP A 144 12.19 -7.70 4.77
C ASP A 144 12.25 -6.36 5.51
N LEU A 145 11.63 -5.32 4.95
CA LEU A 145 11.54 -4.02 5.60
C LEU A 145 10.66 -4.06 6.86
N GLY A 146 9.54 -4.79 6.83
CA GLY A 146 8.66 -5.03 7.99
C GLY A 146 9.28 -5.87 9.11
N ALA A 147 10.36 -6.61 8.81
CA ALA A 147 11.16 -7.28 9.83
C ALA A 147 12.00 -6.28 10.66
N VAL A 148 12.36 -5.13 10.08
CA VAL A 148 13.24 -4.11 10.70
C VAL A 148 12.46 -2.90 11.22
N HIS A 149 11.36 -2.54 10.57
CA HIS A 149 10.52 -1.37 10.89
C HIS A 149 9.13 -1.78 11.37
N GLU A 150 8.50 -0.97 12.23
CA GLU A 150 7.13 -1.21 12.71
C GLU A 150 6.12 -0.38 11.90
N PHE A 151 5.55 -0.99 10.87
CA PHE A 151 4.50 -0.38 10.06
C PHE A 151 3.46 -1.40 9.59
N THR A 152 2.25 -0.91 9.36
CA THR A 152 1.21 -1.65 8.64
C THR A 152 1.33 -1.34 7.16
N LEU A 153 1.43 -2.37 6.32
CA LEU A 153 1.49 -2.25 4.87
C LEU A 153 0.18 -2.70 4.23
N PHE A 154 -0.31 -1.89 3.31
CA PHE A 154 -1.44 -2.21 2.45
C PHE A 154 -1.02 -2.12 0.97
N CYS A 155 -0.87 -3.28 0.33
CA CYS A 155 -0.68 -3.41 -1.10
C CYS A 155 -2.03 -3.54 -1.82
N GLY A 156 -2.14 -2.94 -2.99
CA GLY A 156 -3.38 -2.94 -3.76
C GLY A 156 -3.13 -3.38 -5.19
N TYR A 157 -4.01 -4.20 -5.73
CA TYR A 157 -3.97 -4.61 -7.14
C TYR A 157 -5.32 -4.39 -7.83
N SER A 158 -5.30 -4.13 -9.14
CA SER A 158 -6.49 -4.24 -9.98
C SER A 158 -6.90 -5.71 -10.11
N SER A 159 -8.17 -6.02 -9.81
CA SER A 159 -8.70 -7.39 -9.93
C SER A 159 -8.74 -7.91 -11.37
N GLU A 160 -8.73 -6.99 -12.35
CA GLU A 160 -8.78 -7.33 -13.78
C GLU A 160 -7.60 -8.22 -14.20
N TYR A 161 -6.47 -8.09 -13.51
CA TYR A 161 -5.25 -8.86 -13.74
C TYR A 161 -5.41 -10.34 -13.39
N PHE A 162 -6.41 -10.70 -12.60
CA PHE A 162 -6.56 -12.04 -12.03
C PHE A 162 -7.68 -12.85 -12.68
N THR A 163 -8.07 -12.45 -13.89
CA THR A 163 -9.09 -13.13 -14.70
C THR A 163 -8.51 -14.29 -15.53
N ASN A 164 -7.19 -14.32 -15.76
CA ASN A 164 -6.54 -15.35 -16.56
C ASN A 164 -6.14 -16.57 -15.69
N PRO A 165 -6.55 -17.80 -16.05
CA PRO A 165 -6.13 -19.02 -15.35
C PRO A 165 -4.61 -19.26 -15.28
N GLU A 166 -3.82 -18.69 -16.18
CA GLU A 166 -2.36 -18.82 -16.18
C GLU A 166 -1.69 -18.11 -15.00
N ASP A 167 -2.34 -17.08 -14.44
CA ASP A 167 -1.81 -16.31 -13.31
C ASP A 167 -2.03 -16.99 -11.95
N ARG A 168 -2.67 -18.17 -11.92
CA ARG A 168 -2.95 -18.93 -10.69
C ARG A 168 -1.69 -19.29 -9.89
N GLY A 169 -0.55 -19.49 -10.56
CA GLY A 169 0.74 -19.72 -9.91
C GLY A 169 1.18 -18.49 -9.12
N TYR A 170 1.28 -17.35 -9.81
CA TYR A 170 1.66 -16.07 -9.23
C TYR A 170 0.70 -15.60 -8.13
N LEU A 171 -0.60 -15.85 -8.27
CA LEU A 171 -1.60 -15.57 -7.23
C LEU A 171 -1.33 -16.31 -5.93
N ARG A 172 -0.93 -17.58 -6.02
CA ARG A 172 -0.62 -18.38 -4.83
C ARG A 172 0.61 -17.82 -4.11
N ASP A 173 1.65 -17.49 -4.88
CA ASP A 173 2.89 -16.94 -4.34
C ASP A 173 2.64 -15.57 -3.71
N LEU A 174 1.87 -14.71 -4.38
CA LEU A 174 1.43 -13.42 -3.86
C LEU A 174 0.66 -13.58 -2.55
N HIS A 175 -0.35 -14.46 -2.48
CA HIS A 175 -1.08 -14.68 -1.23
C HIS A 175 -0.17 -15.15 -0.09
N GLY A 176 0.84 -15.98 -0.40
CA GLY A 176 1.81 -16.45 0.59
C GLY A 176 2.74 -15.37 1.16
N LEU A 177 2.85 -14.22 0.49
CA LEU A 177 3.66 -13.08 0.94
C LEU A 177 2.89 -12.12 1.85
N HIS A 178 1.59 -12.30 2.02
CA HIS A 178 0.72 -11.39 2.77
C HIS A 178 0.14 -12.05 4.00
N THR A 179 0.24 -11.36 5.14
CA THR A 179 -0.38 -11.79 6.40
C THR A 179 -1.92 -11.77 6.34
N HIS A 180 -2.49 -10.88 5.52
CA HIS A 180 -3.92 -10.70 5.37
C HIS A 180 -4.30 -10.47 3.92
N VAL A 181 -5.23 -11.26 3.39
CA VAL A 181 -5.84 -11.02 2.08
C VAL A 181 -7.26 -10.55 2.32
N VAL A 182 -7.58 -9.33 1.87
CA VAL A 182 -8.91 -8.76 1.92
C VAL A 182 -9.67 -9.20 0.68
N SER A 183 -10.80 -9.85 0.92
CA SER A 183 -11.78 -10.16 -0.12
C SER A 183 -12.96 -9.20 0.03
N ALA A 184 -13.25 -8.43 -1.01
CA ALA A 184 -14.52 -7.75 -1.14
C ALA A 184 -15.53 -8.76 -1.66
N ASN A 185 -16.51 -9.17 -0.83
CA ASN A 185 -17.61 -9.99 -1.32
C ASN A 185 -18.93 -9.39 -0.86
N SER A 186 -19.79 -9.01 -1.82
CA SER A 186 -21.17 -8.57 -1.57
C SER A 186 -21.32 -7.48 -0.48
N GLY A 187 -20.46 -6.45 -0.50
CA GLY A 187 -20.52 -5.30 0.42
C GLY A 187 -19.94 -5.53 1.83
N ALA A 188 -19.43 -6.72 2.13
CA ALA A 188 -18.67 -7.00 3.35
C ALA A 188 -17.19 -7.20 3.01
N ARG A 189 -16.30 -6.44 3.67
CA ARG A 189 -14.85 -6.69 3.63
C ARG A 189 -14.52 -7.76 4.66
N THR A 190 -14.02 -8.90 4.20
CA THR A 190 -13.51 -9.97 5.07
C THR A 190 -12.01 -10.09 4.86
N SER A 191 -11.27 -10.18 5.96
CA SER A 191 -9.83 -10.39 5.94
C SER A 191 -9.56 -11.85 6.27
N THR A 192 -8.88 -12.55 5.37
CA THR A 192 -8.37 -13.91 5.62
C THR A 192 -6.92 -13.81 6.05
N ARG A 193 -6.61 -14.28 7.26
CA ARG A 193 -5.24 -14.32 7.77
C ARG A 193 -4.50 -15.52 7.22
N TYR A 194 -3.34 -15.30 6.63
CA TYR A 194 -2.40 -16.33 6.20
C TYR A 194 -1.25 -16.45 7.22
N PRO A 195 -0.65 -17.66 7.36
CA PRO A 195 0.38 -17.94 8.36
C PRO A 195 1.66 -17.12 8.17
#